data_AF-A0A7S3YCV9-F1
#
_entry.id   AF-A0A7S3YCV9-F1
#
_cell.length_a   1.000
_cell.length_b   1.000
_cell.length_c   1.000
_cell.angle_alpha   90.00
_cell.angle_beta   90.00
_cell.angle_gamma   90.00
#
_symmetry.space_group_name_H-M   'P 1'
#
loop_
_entity.id
_entity.type
_entity.pdbx_description
1 polymer ?
#
loop_
_entity_poly.entity_id
_entity_poly.type
_entity_poly.pdbx_seq_one_letter_code
_entity_poly.pdbx_strand_id
1 'polypeptide(L)'
;EFPSPGAGRGSKDGSGKSAPAEAEGVKDAKGKLVKEEKSGLRRTTPILSFLVYLKACGGYPFVLAFISLSVSWQVMFFSQPFFFSNWISHMEMGTNQRNAFHIYMYACAATVAAVILRSLAAAAGSLHASRKTHEQMTRRVLFAPMSWFHATPLGHILNRFSSDMTEIDSVTMNNLVSFMDALLGILGVVCSICAALPWMALGLAVITSACAWIGRIFMRAAPQLKRLETTSKSPMYAHFVETLQGAPTIRAFRAQARFVEENARLVDASAQAHYLFWIANYWIAYRLRILGAGVVGLGGLCIVLYAGRMSGSTAGLVLSFATQFNANMLFAIRLYSQLQVSLYSMDRAKEYCQIEQEAPVVVEGNRPPEGWPGAGALEVKDLVLRYPGTERPVLRGLSFAVPAGARVGVVGRTGAGKTSLVLALFRLVEPAAGAIWLDGVDTGKLGLHDLRRALAAIPQDPVLFAGTLRTNLNPHGAR
;
A
#
# COMPACT_ATOMS: atom_id res chain seq x y z
N GLU A 1 -49.93 42.17 8.20
CA GLU A 1 -49.84 43.64 8.18
C GLU A 1 -48.44 44.03 7.70
N PHE A 2 -48.37 44.70 6.55
CA PHE A 2 -47.17 45.25 5.89
C PHE A 2 -46.77 46.61 6.54
N PRO A 3 -45.62 47.28 6.25
CA PRO A 3 -44.76 47.15 5.06
C PRO A 3 -43.22 47.34 5.26
N SER A 4 -42.44 47.11 4.20
CA SER A 4 -41.13 47.78 3.93
C SER A 4 -41.37 49.26 3.55
N PRO A 5 -40.42 50.22 3.70
CA PRO A 5 -39.29 50.44 2.77
C PRO A 5 -38.05 51.02 3.51
N GLY A 6 -36.87 51.30 2.96
CA GLY A 6 -36.50 51.79 1.64
C GLY A 6 -35.00 52.13 1.59
N ALA A 7 -34.48 52.21 0.37
CA ALA A 7 -33.12 52.60 0.05
C ALA A 7 -32.91 54.11 0.14
N GLY A 8 -31.71 54.54 0.56
CA GLY A 8 -31.24 55.92 0.50
C GLY A 8 -29.73 55.97 0.37
N ARG A 9 -29.24 56.30 -0.84
CA ARG A 9 -27.87 56.74 -1.11
C ARG A 9 -27.71 58.18 -0.64
N GLY A 10 -26.60 58.50 0.02
CA GLY A 10 -26.18 59.87 0.32
C GLY A 10 -24.74 59.90 0.80
N SER A 11 -23.87 60.54 0.03
CA SER A 11 -22.43 60.60 0.17
C SER A 11 -21.96 61.78 1.03
N LYS A 12 -20.69 61.66 1.47
CA LYS A 12 -19.65 62.70 1.67
C LYS A 12 -19.32 63.20 3.08
N ASP A 13 -18.03 62.98 3.37
CA ASP A 13 -17.03 63.86 3.97
C ASP A 13 -16.95 64.04 5.50
N GLY A 14 -15.97 63.34 6.08
CA GLY A 14 -14.79 64.00 6.68
C GLY A 14 -14.84 64.41 8.15
N SER A 15 -14.15 63.65 9.01
CA SER A 15 -13.05 64.15 9.87
C SER A 15 -12.64 63.09 10.89
N GLY A 16 -11.33 62.94 11.04
CA GLY A 16 -10.71 61.79 11.70
C GLY A 16 -10.81 61.81 13.22
N LYS A 17 -10.74 60.60 13.79
CA LYS A 17 -10.15 60.32 15.11
C LYS A 17 -9.55 58.91 15.10
N SER A 18 -8.30 58.87 15.53
CA SER A 18 -7.38 57.74 15.66
C SER A 18 -7.87 56.63 16.59
N ALA A 19 -7.72 55.37 16.16
CA ALA A 19 -7.74 54.16 17.00
C ALA A 19 -6.88 53.05 16.34
N PRO A 20 -6.33 52.11 17.14
CA PRO A 20 -5.02 51.51 16.89
C PRO A 20 -5.01 50.32 15.93
N ALA A 21 -3.84 50.11 15.32
CA ALA A 21 -3.52 49.01 14.44
C ALA A 21 -3.49 47.68 15.20
N GLU A 22 -4.46 46.80 14.94
CA GLU A 22 -4.39 45.39 15.31
C GLU A 22 -4.84 44.48 14.16
N ALA A 23 -3.94 43.57 13.82
CA ALA A 23 -4.11 42.30 13.13
C ALA A 23 -4.75 42.34 11.73
N GLU A 24 -3.91 42.56 10.72
CA GLU A 24 -4.10 41.92 9.41
C GLU A 24 -4.16 40.40 9.60
N GLY A 25 -5.39 39.89 9.66
CA GLY A 25 -5.68 38.48 9.51
C GLY A 25 -5.23 38.04 8.13
N VAL A 26 -4.16 37.24 8.09
CA VAL A 26 -3.74 36.49 6.91
C VAL A 26 -4.88 35.54 6.54
N LYS A 27 -5.74 36.00 5.63
CA LYS A 27 -6.45 35.13 4.72
C LYS A 27 -5.45 34.66 3.68
N ASP A 28 -4.94 33.45 3.87
CA ASP A 28 -4.55 32.66 2.71
C ASP A 28 -5.21 31.27 2.77
N ALA A 29 -6.18 31.14 1.87
CA ALA A 29 -7.02 29.98 1.69
C ALA A 29 -6.24 28.90 0.94
N LYS A 30 -5.49 28.09 1.71
CA LYS A 30 -5.14 26.68 1.46
C LYS A 30 -4.12 26.26 2.52
N GLY A 31 -4.62 25.84 3.68
CA GLY A 31 -3.85 25.09 4.68
C GLY A 31 -3.49 23.68 4.18
N LYS A 32 -2.81 23.57 3.03
CA LYS A 32 -2.22 22.32 2.53
C LYS A 32 -0.82 22.18 3.13
N LEU A 33 -0.74 21.77 4.39
CA LEU A 33 0.45 21.13 4.95
C LEU A 33 0.39 19.59 4.89
N VAL A 34 -0.71 19.05 4.38
CA VAL A 34 -0.67 17.70 3.79
C VAL A 34 -0.14 17.92 2.38
N LYS A 35 1.09 17.48 2.09
CA LYS A 35 1.48 17.19 0.71
C LYS A 35 0.31 16.42 0.11
N GLU A 36 -0.46 17.06 -0.77
CA GLU A 36 -1.35 16.34 -1.68
C GLU A 36 -0.51 15.16 -2.16
N GLU A 37 -0.94 13.95 -1.78
CA GLU A 37 -0.28 12.69 -2.11
C GLU A 37 0.22 12.86 -3.51
N LYS A 38 1.56 13.02 -3.69
CA LYS A 38 2.15 13.45 -4.96
C LYS A 38 1.48 12.59 -6.02
N SER A 39 0.53 13.20 -6.73
CA SER A 39 -0.23 12.54 -7.77
C SER A 39 0.68 12.17 -8.94
N GLY A 40 1.94 12.63 -8.88
CA GLY A 40 3.11 11.95 -9.42
C GLY A 40 3.48 10.69 -8.62
N LEU A 41 2.61 9.67 -8.64
CA LEU A 41 3.12 8.31 -8.81
C LEU A 41 4.06 8.42 -10.01
N ARG A 42 5.38 8.28 -9.82
CA ARG A 42 6.21 7.84 -10.94
C ARG A 42 5.48 6.61 -11.46
N ARG A 43 4.94 6.66 -12.68
CA ARG A 43 4.30 5.52 -13.33
C ARG A 43 5.36 4.42 -13.47
N THR A 44 5.65 3.72 -12.39
CA THR A 44 6.17 2.37 -12.44
C THR A 44 5.13 1.63 -13.27
N THR A 45 5.57 1.13 -14.42
CA THR A 45 4.70 0.26 -15.21
C THR A 45 4.31 -0.91 -14.29
N PRO A 46 3.09 -1.45 -14.40
CA PRO A 46 2.65 -2.58 -13.56
C PRO A 46 3.66 -3.74 -13.54
N ILE A 47 4.40 -3.90 -14.64
CA ILE A 47 5.50 -4.87 -14.80
C ILE A 47 6.66 -4.57 -13.83
N LEU A 48 7.06 -3.32 -13.65
CA LEU A 48 8.15 -2.97 -12.76
C LEU A 48 7.78 -3.22 -11.29
N SER A 49 6.57 -2.85 -10.87
CA SER A 49 6.07 -3.12 -9.51
C SER A 49 5.97 -4.63 -9.25
N PHE A 50 5.56 -5.38 -10.27
CA PHE A 50 5.55 -6.84 -10.22
C PHE A 50 6.95 -7.44 -10.04
N LEU A 51 7.94 -6.98 -10.81
CA LEU A 51 9.33 -7.42 -10.65
C LEU A 51 9.93 -7.05 -9.29
N VAL A 52 9.55 -5.89 -8.74
CA VAL A 52 9.95 -5.48 -7.38
C VAL A 52 9.38 -6.45 -6.35
N TYR A 53 8.10 -6.84 -6.47
CA TYR A 53 7.48 -7.81 -5.56
C TYR A 53 8.15 -9.18 -5.65
N LEU A 54 8.36 -9.71 -6.85
CA LEU A 54 9.04 -11.00 -7.02
C LEU A 54 10.49 -10.97 -6.51
N LYS A 55 11.19 -9.84 -6.65
CA LYS A 55 12.51 -9.64 -6.05
C LYS A 55 12.45 -9.61 -4.53
N ALA A 56 11.37 -9.09 -3.94
CA ALA A 56 11.15 -9.12 -2.51
C ALA A 56 10.83 -10.53 -1.98
N CYS A 57 10.18 -11.39 -2.78
CA CYS A 57 9.86 -12.78 -2.39
C CYS A 57 11.07 -13.74 -2.36
N GLY A 58 12.21 -13.36 -2.94
CA GLY A 58 13.39 -14.22 -3.03
C GLY A 58 14.12 -14.14 -4.38
N GLY A 59 13.64 -13.31 -5.31
CA GLY A 59 14.31 -13.07 -6.59
C GLY A 59 14.20 -14.24 -7.56
N TYR A 60 15.17 -14.33 -8.47
CA TYR A 60 15.18 -15.30 -9.56
C TYR A 60 14.97 -16.77 -9.13
N PRO A 61 15.65 -17.31 -8.10
CA PRO A 61 15.48 -18.73 -7.73
C PRO A 61 14.06 -19.03 -7.22
N PHE A 62 13.47 -18.12 -6.44
CA PHE A 62 12.09 -18.24 -5.98
C PHE A 62 11.11 -18.25 -7.17
N VAL A 63 11.28 -17.31 -8.11
CA VAL A 63 10.41 -17.20 -9.29
C VAL A 63 10.44 -18.47 -10.12
N LEU A 64 11.64 -19.03 -10.35
CA LEU A 64 11.81 -20.23 -11.14
C LEU A 64 11.17 -21.45 -10.47
N ALA A 65 11.35 -21.60 -9.15
CA ALA A 65 10.70 -22.67 -8.37
C ALA A 65 9.17 -22.50 -8.30
N PHE A 66 8.67 -21.28 -8.12
CA PHE A 66 7.24 -21.01 -8.05
C PHE A 66 6.55 -21.27 -9.39
N ILE A 67 7.15 -20.83 -10.50
CA ILE A 67 6.61 -21.10 -11.85
C ILE A 67 6.65 -22.60 -12.15
N SER A 68 7.75 -23.30 -11.85
CA SER A 68 7.87 -24.74 -12.11
C SER A 68 6.85 -25.55 -11.31
N LEU A 69 6.63 -25.22 -10.03
CA LEU A 69 5.58 -25.83 -9.20
C LEU A 69 4.17 -25.51 -9.73
N SER A 70 3.94 -24.29 -10.20
CA SER A 70 2.65 -23.88 -10.75
C SER A 70 2.32 -24.61 -12.05
N VAL A 71 3.28 -24.70 -12.97
CA VAL A 71 3.13 -25.47 -14.21
C VAL A 71 2.97 -26.96 -13.89
N SER A 72 3.75 -27.51 -12.97
CA SER A 72 3.67 -28.93 -12.59
C SER A 72 2.30 -29.28 -12.01
N TRP A 73 1.79 -28.47 -11.08
CA TRP A 73 0.45 -28.63 -10.53
C TRP A 73 -0.62 -28.58 -11.63
N GLN A 74 -0.49 -27.63 -12.55
CA GLN A 74 -1.44 -27.49 -13.66
C GLN A 74 -1.46 -28.70 -14.57
N VAL A 75 -0.28 -29.19 -14.99
CA VAL A 75 -0.16 -30.36 -15.86
C VAL A 75 -0.79 -31.58 -15.19
N MET A 76 -0.53 -31.79 -13.89
CA MET A 76 -1.14 -32.88 -13.12
C MET A 76 -2.66 -32.75 -13.04
N PHE A 77 -3.17 -31.55 -12.77
CA PHE A 77 -4.61 -31.28 -12.72
C PHE A 77 -5.30 -31.58 -14.05
N PHE A 78 -4.75 -31.13 -15.18
CA PHE A 78 -5.32 -31.39 -16.51
C PHE A 78 -5.12 -32.82 -16.99
N SER A 79 -4.16 -33.56 -16.45
CA SER A 79 -3.97 -34.98 -16.75
C SER A 79 -5.04 -35.88 -16.12
N GLN A 80 -5.64 -35.46 -15.00
CA GLN A 80 -6.59 -36.26 -14.22
C GLN A 80 -7.80 -36.77 -15.03
N PRO A 81 -8.50 -35.93 -15.81
CA PRO A 81 -9.67 -36.39 -16.57
C PRO A 81 -9.31 -37.42 -17.65
N PHE A 82 -8.08 -37.39 -18.18
CA PHE A 82 -7.60 -38.39 -19.14
C PHE A 82 -7.37 -39.74 -18.47
N PHE A 83 -6.72 -39.77 -17.29
CA PHE A 83 -6.56 -41.01 -16.53
C PHE A 83 -7.90 -41.58 -16.08
N PHE A 84 -8.83 -40.71 -15.67
CA PHE A 84 -10.19 -41.10 -15.33
C PHE A 84 -10.95 -41.68 -16.53
N SER A 85 -10.90 -41.01 -17.69
CA SER A 85 -11.51 -41.52 -18.92
C SER A 85 -10.91 -42.86 -19.34
N ASN A 86 -9.60 -43.03 -19.20
CA ASN A 86 -8.92 -44.28 -19.49
C ASN A 86 -9.29 -45.39 -18.51
N TRP A 87 -9.62 -45.08 -17.25
CA TRP A 87 -10.11 -46.08 -16.30
C TRP A 87 -11.55 -46.51 -16.63
N ILE A 88 -12.43 -45.56 -16.97
CA ILE A 88 -13.82 -45.86 -17.36
C ILE A 88 -13.90 -46.74 -18.61
N SER A 89 -13.18 -46.41 -19.68
CA SER A 89 -13.23 -47.15 -20.96
C SER A 89 -12.88 -48.64 -20.81
N HIS A 90 -12.13 -48.92 -19.78
CA HIS A 90 -11.47 -50.16 -19.47
C HIS A 90 -12.32 -51.01 -18.49
N MET A 91 -13.13 -50.35 -17.64
CA MET A 91 -14.27 -50.95 -16.95
C MET A 91 -15.36 -51.41 -17.93
N GLU A 92 -15.66 -50.62 -18.96
CA GLU A 92 -16.64 -50.97 -20.01
C GLU A 92 -16.23 -52.22 -20.79
N MET A 93 -14.92 -52.48 -20.95
CA MET A 93 -14.38 -53.67 -21.62
C MET A 93 -14.32 -54.93 -20.72
N GLY A 94 -14.75 -54.87 -19.46
CA GLY A 94 -14.82 -56.04 -18.57
C GLY A 94 -13.49 -56.65 -18.13
N THR A 95 -12.36 -55.94 -18.31
CA THR A 95 -11.03 -56.40 -17.85
C THR A 95 -10.85 -56.15 -16.35
N ASN A 96 -10.02 -56.95 -15.66
CA ASN A 96 -9.73 -56.76 -14.23
C ASN A 96 -8.72 -55.60 -14.04
N GLN A 97 -9.12 -54.56 -13.31
CA GLN A 97 -8.72 -53.17 -13.57
C GLN A 97 -7.99 -52.47 -12.41
N ARG A 98 -7.39 -53.24 -11.50
CA ARG A 98 -6.69 -52.69 -10.33
C ARG A 98 -5.60 -51.68 -10.72
N ASN A 99 -4.83 -51.93 -11.79
CA ASN A 99 -3.71 -51.07 -12.17
C ASN A 99 -4.15 -49.68 -12.65
N ALA A 100 -5.18 -49.57 -13.49
CA ALA A 100 -5.68 -48.28 -13.97
C ALA A 100 -6.27 -47.44 -12.82
N PHE A 101 -6.98 -48.09 -11.90
CA PHE A 101 -7.47 -47.45 -10.68
C PHE A 101 -6.32 -46.94 -9.80
N HIS A 102 -5.28 -47.76 -9.56
CA HIS A 102 -4.12 -47.35 -8.77
C HIS A 102 -3.37 -46.17 -9.41
N ILE A 103 -3.19 -46.17 -10.74
CA ILE A 103 -2.57 -45.05 -11.47
C ILE A 103 -3.38 -43.76 -11.27
N TYR A 104 -4.71 -43.82 -11.41
CA TYR A 104 -5.57 -42.67 -11.17
C TYR A 104 -5.44 -42.16 -9.72
N MET A 105 -5.46 -43.06 -8.73
CA MET A 105 -5.30 -42.71 -7.32
C MET A 105 -3.93 -42.07 -7.02
N TYR A 106 -2.84 -42.59 -7.60
CA TYR A 106 -1.51 -41.99 -7.46
C TYR A 106 -1.44 -40.60 -8.12
N ALA A 107 -2.08 -40.40 -9.28
CA ALA A 107 -2.18 -39.09 -9.91
C ALA A 107 -2.94 -38.08 -9.03
N CYS A 108 -4.02 -38.51 -8.36
CA CYS A 108 -4.76 -37.66 -7.41
C CYS A 108 -3.89 -37.26 -6.23
N ALA A 109 -3.20 -38.23 -5.63
CA ALA A 109 -2.29 -37.98 -4.52
C ALA A 109 -1.15 -37.03 -4.91
N ALA A 110 -0.57 -37.21 -6.11
CA ALA A 110 0.47 -36.33 -6.63
C ALA A 110 -0.04 -34.89 -6.85
N THR A 111 -1.26 -34.73 -7.36
CA THR A 111 -1.89 -33.41 -7.57
C THR A 111 -2.09 -32.68 -6.23
N VAL A 112 -2.54 -33.40 -5.20
CA VAL A 112 -2.69 -32.86 -3.84
C VAL A 112 -1.33 -32.48 -3.25
N ALA A 113 -0.31 -33.33 -3.39
CA ALA A 113 1.04 -33.00 -2.94
C ALA A 113 1.60 -31.76 -3.66
N ALA A 114 1.38 -31.64 -4.98
CA ALA A 114 1.83 -30.51 -5.78
C ALA A 114 1.14 -29.20 -5.37
N VAL A 115 -0.18 -29.22 -5.09
CA VAL A 115 -0.89 -28.00 -4.65
C VAL A 115 -0.41 -27.55 -3.27
N ILE A 116 -0.15 -28.49 -2.37
CA ILE A 116 0.39 -28.18 -1.03
C ILE A 116 1.78 -27.58 -1.16
N LEU A 117 2.68 -28.22 -1.92
CA LEU A 117 4.05 -27.73 -2.12
C LEU A 117 4.07 -26.33 -2.76
N ARG A 118 3.22 -26.11 -3.76
CA ARG A 118 3.05 -24.79 -4.39
C ARG A 118 2.51 -23.74 -3.42
N SER A 119 1.53 -24.10 -2.59
CA SER A 119 0.94 -23.19 -1.59
C SER A 119 1.95 -22.83 -0.49
N LEU A 120 2.75 -23.81 -0.04
CA LEU A 120 3.85 -23.57 0.90
C LEU A 120 4.93 -22.66 0.29
N ALA A 121 5.30 -22.88 -0.97
CA ALA A 121 6.22 -21.99 -1.67
C ALA A 121 5.66 -20.57 -1.77
N ALA A 122 4.40 -20.40 -2.16
CA ALA A 122 3.72 -19.10 -2.21
C ALA A 122 3.73 -18.39 -0.85
N ALA A 123 3.37 -19.10 0.23
CA ALA A 123 3.38 -18.57 1.59
C ALA A 123 4.80 -18.20 2.07
N ALA A 124 5.80 -19.02 1.76
CA ALA A 124 7.20 -18.71 2.09
C ALA A 124 7.68 -17.45 1.37
N GLY A 125 7.34 -17.30 0.09
CA GLY A 125 7.66 -16.11 -0.70
C GLY A 125 6.96 -14.85 -0.21
N SER A 126 5.67 -14.93 0.13
CA SER A 126 4.92 -13.78 0.65
C SER A 126 5.42 -13.37 2.04
N LEU A 127 5.73 -14.33 2.92
CA LEU A 127 6.31 -14.07 4.24
C LEU A 127 7.71 -13.44 4.15
N HIS A 128 8.54 -13.90 3.20
CA HIS A 128 9.86 -13.31 3.00
C HIS A 128 9.76 -11.86 2.51
N ALA A 129 8.87 -11.59 1.54
CA ALA A 129 8.60 -10.24 1.04
C ALA A 129 8.04 -9.32 2.13
N SER A 130 7.10 -9.84 2.93
CA SER A 130 6.51 -9.18 4.08
C SER A 130 7.57 -8.76 5.09
N ARG A 131 8.30 -9.73 5.66
CA ARG A 131 9.30 -9.48 6.71
C ARG A 131 10.35 -8.48 6.26
N LYS A 132 10.87 -8.64 5.04
CA LYS A 132 11.90 -7.76 4.47
C LYS A 132 11.40 -6.34 4.28
N THR A 133 10.18 -6.18 3.79
CA THR A 133 9.59 -4.85 3.55
C THR A 133 9.27 -4.18 4.89
N HIS A 134 8.65 -4.90 5.82
CA HIS A 134 8.33 -4.40 7.15
C HIS A 134 9.58 -3.96 7.91
N GLU A 135 10.63 -4.78 7.96
CA GLU A 135 11.88 -4.45 8.65
C GLU A 135 12.55 -3.21 8.06
N GLN A 136 12.59 -3.10 6.72
CA GLN A 136 13.15 -1.93 6.05
C GLN A 136 12.34 -0.66 6.33
N MET A 137 11.01 -0.74 6.26
CA MET A 137 10.13 0.38 6.57
C MET A 137 10.30 0.81 8.03
N THR A 138 10.26 -0.13 8.97
CA THR A 138 10.41 0.15 10.42
C THR A 138 11.73 0.85 10.68
N ARG A 139 12.85 0.32 10.15
CA ARG A 139 14.15 0.95 10.30
C ARG A 139 14.17 2.36 9.71
N ARG A 140 13.69 2.53 8.47
CA ARG A 140 13.72 3.82 7.78
C ARG A 140 12.84 4.87 8.43
N VAL A 141 11.69 4.49 8.99
CA VAL A 141 10.77 5.38 9.69
C VAL A 141 11.34 5.78 11.05
N LEU A 142 11.91 4.84 11.83
CA LEU A 142 12.49 5.15 13.14
C LEU A 142 13.67 6.14 13.07
N PHE A 143 14.44 6.10 11.99
CA PHE A 143 15.56 7.02 11.74
C PHE A 143 15.22 8.13 10.74
N ALA A 144 13.93 8.43 10.52
CA ALA A 144 13.52 9.56 9.70
C ALA A 144 13.68 10.88 10.48
N PRO A 145 14.03 12.00 9.82
CA PRO A 145 14.14 13.29 10.48
C PRO A 145 12.77 13.79 10.98
N MET A 146 12.75 14.59 12.05
CA MET A 146 11.52 15.15 12.63
C MET A 146 10.66 15.94 11.63
N SER A 147 11.30 16.58 10.65
CA SER A 147 10.60 17.28 9.56
C SER A 147 9.70 16.36 8.74
N TRP A 148 10.08 15.09 8.57
CA TRP A 148 9.27 14.10 7.87
C TRP A 148 8.01 13.76 8.65
N PHE A 149 8.11 13.61 9.97
CA PHE A 149 6.96 13.37 10.85
C PHE A 149 6.01 14.56 10.94
N HIS A 150 6.53 15.80 10.90
CA HIS A 150 5.67 16.99 10.85
C HIS A 150 4.95 17.12 9.50
N ALA A 151 5.57 16.68 8.40
CA ALA A 151 5.00 16.75 7.06
C ALA A 151 4.08 15.57 6.72
N THR A 152 4.19 14.45 7.44
CA THR A 152 3.48 13.20 7.14
C THR A 152 2.45 12.91 8.23
N PRO A 153 1.14 12.95 7.94
CA PRO A 153 0.14 12.68 8.96
C PRO A 153 0.26 11.25 9.49
N LEU A 154 0.14 11.08 10.81
CA LEU A 154 0.30 9.80 11.50
C LEU A 154 -0.62 8.69 10.92
N GLY A 155 -1.84 9.05 10.51
CA GLY A 155 -2.78 8.13 9.88
C GLY A 155 -2.24 7.47 8.60
N HIS A 156 -1.43 8.17 7.81
CA HIS A 156 -0.79 7.58 6.63
C HIS A 156 0.24 6.54 7.02
N ILE A 157 1.08 6.83 8.03
CA ILE A 157 2.09 5.90 8.55
C ILE A 157 1.39 4.61 9.03
N LEU A 158 0.34 4.76 9.84
CA LEU A 158 -0.46 3.63 10.32
C LEU A 158 -1.07 2.83 9.16
N ASN A 159 -1.63 3.48 8.14
CA ASN A 159 -2.19 2.77 6.99
C ASN A 159 -1.13 1.99 6.20
N ARG A 160 0.11 2.50 6.12
CA ARG A 160 1.23 1.75 5.49
C ARG A 160 1.60 0.50 6.27
N PHE A 161 1.71 0.60 7.59
CA PHE A 161 2.07 -0.55 8.45
C PHE A 161 0.92 -1.53 8.68
N SER A 162 -0.32 -1.17 8.32
CA SER A 162 -1.51 -2.03 8.47
C SER A 162 -2.06 -2.50 7.11
N SER A 163 -2.88 -1.68 6.44
CA SER A 163 -3.58 -2.06 5.22
C SER A 163 -2.63 -2.40 4.08
N ASP A 164 -1.59 -1.59 3.84
CA ASP A 164 -0.66 -1.88 2.75
C ASP A 164 0.19 -3.10 3.05
N MET A 165 0.56 -3.30 4.32
CA MET A 165 1.24 -4.51 4.77
C MET A 165 0.38 -5.76 4.55
N THR A 166 -0.91 -5.71 4.91
CA THR A 166 -1.87 -6.80 4.71
C THR A 166 -1.99 -7.19 3.23
N GLU A 167 -1.98 -6.19 2.34
CA GLU A 167 -1.98 -6.39 0.89
C GLU A 167 -0.71 -7.12 0.40
N ILE A 168 0.45 -6.84 1.00
CA ILE A 168 1.74 -7.45 0.68
C ILE A 168 1.83 -8.87 1.24
N ASP A 169 1.33 -9.08 2.46
CA ASP A 169 1.40 -10.33 3.23
C ASP A 169 0.63 -11.47 2.57
N SER A 170 -0.58 -11.17 2.09
CA SER A 170 -1.54 -12.20 1.66
C SER A 170 -2.23 -11.89 0.34
N VAL A 171 -2.78 -10.67 0.16
CA VAL A 171 -3.66 -10.37 -0.99
C VAL A 171 -2.90 -10.43 -2.32
N THR A 172 -1.71 -9.84 -2.39
CA THR A 172 -0.92 -9.79 -3.63
C THR A 172 -0.48 -11.18 -4.07
N MET A 173 -0.02 -12.03 -3.14
CA MET A 173 0.37 -13.41 -3.46
C MET A 173 -0.85 -14.24 -3.87
N ASN A 174 -1.98 -14.11 -3.17
CA ASN A 174 -3.22 -14.81 -3.52
C ASN A 174 -3.71 -14.42 -4.92
N ASN A 175 -3.75 -13.11 -5.23
CA ASN A 175 -4.10 -12.64 -6.56
C ASN A 175 -3.14 -13.15 -7.63
N LEU A 176 -1.84 -13.21 -7.34
CA LEU A 176 -0.84 -13.74 -8.25
C LEU A 176 -1.05 -15.24 -8.52
N VAL A 177 -1.22 -16.03 -7.46
CA VAL A 177 -1.53 -17.47 -7.55
C VAL A 177 -2.78 -17.68 -8.37
N SER A 178 -3.89 -17.04 -8.03
CA SER A 178 -5.16 -17.22 -8.73
C SER A 178 -5.07 -16.74 -10.19
N PHE A 179 -4.32 -15.66 -10.46
CA PHE A 179 -4.08 -15.19 -11.83
C PHE A 179 -3.29 -16.22 -12.64
N MET A 180 -2.26 -16.83 -12.06
CA MET A 180 -1.49 -17.90 -12.70
C MET A 180 -2.36 -19.14 -12.95
N ASP A 181 -3.18 -19.54 -11.98
CA ASP A 181 -4.11 -20.66 -12.11
C ASP A 181 -5.10 -20.42 -13.26
N ALA A 182 -5.64 -19.19 -13.38
CA ALA A 182 -6.51 -18.82 -14.48
C ALA A 182 -5.80 -18.80 -15.84
N LEU A 183 -4.59 -18.22 -15.90
CA LEU A 183 -3.81 -18.12 -17.15
C LEU A 183 -3.35 -19.49 -17.66
N LEU A 184 -2.73 -20.29 -16.78
CA LEU A 184 -2.36 -21.67 -17.07
C LEU A 184 -3.61 -22.54 -17.31
N GLY A 185 -4.75 -22.17 -16.72
CA GLY A 185 -6.06 -22.79 -16.95
C GLY A 185 -6.56 -22.61 -18.37
N ILE A 186 -6.43 -21.40 -18.91
CA ILE A 186 -6.76 -21.12 -20.32
C ILE A 186 -5.86 -21.96 -21.22
N LEU A 187 -4.54 -21.98 -20.96
CA LEU A 187 -3.59 -22.76 -21.75
C LEU A 187 -3.88 -24.27 -21.69
N GLY A 188 -4.15 -24.80 -20.49
CA GLY A 188 -4.53 -26.20 -20.31
C GLY A 188 -5.78 -26.58 -21.09
N VAL A 189 -6.84 -25.79 -20.97
CA VAL A 189 -8.10 -25.98 -21.72
C VAL A 189 -7.86 -25.92 -23.23
N VAL A 190 -7.11 -24.93 -23.72
CA VAL A 190 -6.80 -24.78 -25.15
C VAL A 190 -6.03 -25.99 -25.67
N CYS A 191 -4.99 -26.42 -24.96
CA CYS A 191 -4.19 -27.58 -25.35
C CYS A 191 -5.02 -28.87 -25.34
N SER A 192 -5.83 -29.10 -24.31
CA SER A 192 -6.68 -30.30 -24.22
C SER A 192 -7.74 -30.36 -25.33
N ILE A 193 -8.34 -29.21 -25.65
CA ILE A 193 -9.29 -29.09 -26.76
C ILE A 193 -8.60 -29.37 -28.10
N CYS A 194 -7.45 -28.75 -28.36
CA CYS A 194 -6.72 -28.92 -29.61
C CYS A 194 -6.18 -30.36 -29.78
N ALA A 195 -5.84 -31.04 -28.68
CA ALA A 195 -5.43 -32.44 -28.72
C ALA A 195 -6.58 -33.37 -29.10
N ALA A 196 -7.81 -33.08 -28.65
CA ALA A 196 -8.99 -33.86 -29.02
C ALA A 196 -9.51 -33.51 -30.42
N LEU A 197 -9.49 -32.22 -30.79
CA LEU A 197 -10.03 -31.68 -32.04
C LEU A 197 -9.06 -30.65 -32.63
N PRO A 198 -8.04 -31.08 -33.41
CA PRO A 198 -7.02 -30.18 -33.96
C PRO A 198 -7.58 -29.04 -34.81
N TRP A 199 -8.68 -29.29 -35.54
CA TRP A 199 -9.35 -28.28 -36.37
C TRP A 199 -9.98 -27.13 -35.57
N MET A 200 -10.29 -27.35 -34.29
CA MET A 200 -10.83 -26.30 -33.42
C MET A 200 -9.76 -25.25 -33.04
N ALA A 201 -8.48 -25.53 -33.26
CA ALA A 201 -7.39 -24.62 -32.92
C ALA A 201 -7.55 -23.23 -33.55
N LEU A 202 -7.97 -23.16 -34.83
CA LEU A 202 -8.17 -21.88 -35.52
C LEU A 202 -9.30 -21.06 -34.88
N GLY A 203 -10.46 -21.69 -34.65
CA GLY A 203 -11.61 -21.03 -34.02
C GLY A 203 -11.29 -20.56 -32.60
N LEU A 204 -10.59 -21.39 -31.83
CA LEU A 204 -10.19 -21.08 -30.47
C LEU A 204 -9.15 -19.96 -30.40
N ALA A 205 -8.22 -19.89 -31.36
CA ALA A 205 -7.27 -18.79 -31.48
C ALA A 205 -7.99 -17.46 -31.76
N VAL A 206 -8.98 -17.45 -32.66
CA VAL A 206 -9.80 -16.26 -32.96
C VAL A 206 -10.59 -15.81 -31.72
N ILE A 207 -11.27 -16.72 -31.04
CA ILE A 207 -12.07 -16.39 -29.85
C ILE A 207 -11.17 -15.91 -28.70
N THR A 208 -10.05 -16.58 -28.45
CA THR A 208 -9.08 -16.18 -27.41
C THR A 208 -8.52 -14.78 -27.70
N SER A 209 -8.22 -14.48 -28.97
CA SER A 209 -7.75 -13.16 -29.40
C SER A 209 -8.82 -12.08 -29.21
N ALA A 210 -10.08 -12.38 -29.54
CA ALA A 210 -11.21 -11.48 -29.31
C ALA A 210 -11.42 -11.21 -27.81
N CYS A 211 -11.37 -12.25 -26.96
CA CYS A 211 -11.44 -12.12 -25.51
C CYS A 211 -10.30 -11.25 -24.96
N ALA A 212 -9.07 -11.46 -25.43
CA ALA A 212 -7.91 -10.67 -25.03
C ALA A 212 -8.05 -9.20 -25.45
N TRP A 213 -8.59 -8.93 -26.65
CA TRP A 213 -8.84 -7.57 -27.12
C TRP A 213 -9.90 -6.84 -26.27
N ILE A 214 -11.03 -7.49 -25.97
CA ILE A 214 -12.06 -6.92 -25.07
C ILE A 214 -11.48 -6.74 -23.66
N GLY A 215 -10.69 -7.69 -23.17
CA GLY A 215 -9.99 -7.60 -21.89
C GLY A 215 -9.09 -6.37 -21.82
N ARG A 216 -8.34 -6.05 -22.88
CA ARG A 216 -7.52 -4.83 -22.94
C ARG A 216 -8.34 -3.56 -22.81
N ILE A 217 -9.56 -3.51 -23.36
CA ILE A 217 -10.48 -2.37 -23.22
C ILE A 217 -10.90 -2.23 -21.75
N PHE A 218 -11.31 -3.33 -21.11
CA PHE A 218 -11.66 -3.36 -19.69
C PHE A 218 -10.50 -2.89 -18.81
N MET A 219 -9.28 -3.34 -19.09
CA MET A 219 -8.08 -3.00 -18.32
C MET A 219 -7.69 -1.52 -18.36
N ARG A 220 -8.22 -0.72 -19.29
CA ARG A 220 -8.02 0.74 -19.29
C ARG A 220 -8.84 1.44 -18.22
N ALA A 221 -10.05 0.94 -17.93
CA ALA A 221 -10.99 1.56 -17.02
C ALA A 221 -11.02 0.91 -15.62
N ALA A 222 -10.94 -0.43 -15.55
CA ALA A 222 -11.20 -1.18 -14.31
C ALA A 222 -10.26 -0.85 -13.15
N PRO A 223 -8.92 -0.73 -13.33
CA PRO A 223 -8.04 -0.34 -12.23
C PRO A 223 -8.33 1.08 -11.72
N GLN A 224 -8.73 2.00 -12.61
CA GLN A 224 -9.07 3.39 -12.23
C GLN A 224 -10.39 3.44 -11.47
N LEU A 225 -11.41 2.70 -11.92
CA LEU A 225 -12.67 2.57 -11.20
C LEU A 225 -12.48 1.93 -9.83
N LYS A 226 -11.63 0.91 -9.73
CA LYS A 226 -11.30 0.29 -8.44
C LYS A 226 -10.60 1.27 -7.51
N ARG A 227 -9.67 2.07 -8.04
CA ARG A 227 -9.01 3.14 -7.25
C ARG A 227 -10.00 4.19 -6.78
N LEU A 228 -10.91 4.63 -7.64
CA LEU A 228 -11.95 5.57 -7.26
C LEU A 228 -12.82 5.01 -6.13
N GLU A 229 -13.21 3.72 -6.23
CA GLU A 229 -13.97 3.01 -5.20
C GLU A 229 -13.22 2.95 -3.86
N THR A 230 -11.93 2.58 -3.86
CA THR A 230 -11.16 2.49 -2.62
C THR A 230 -10.87 3.86 -2.01
N THR A 231 -10.50 4.86 -2.81
CA THR A 231 -10.21 6.22 -2.32
C THR A 231 -11.46 6.92 -1.80
N SER A 232 -12.64 6.69 -2.39
CA SER A 232 -13.91 7.29 -1.94
C SER A 232 -14.34 6.90 -0.52
N LYS A 233 -13.81 5.80 0.04
CA LYS A 233 -14.15 5.34 1.39
C LYS A 233 -13.43 6.09 2.51
N SER A 234 -12.25 6.64 2.23
CA SER A 234 -11.43 7.30 3.26
C SER A 234 -12.13 8.52 3.89
N PRO A 235 -12.78 9.42 3.14
CA PRO A 235 -13.54 10.53 3.70
C PRO A 235 -14.70 10.08 4.61
N MET A 236 -15.39 8.99 4.28
CA MET A 236 -16.47 8.45 5.13
C MET A 236 -15.95 8.02 6.49
N TYR A 237 -14.83 7.28 6.52
CA TYR A 237 -14.23 6.85 7.79
C TYR A 237 -13.69 8.01 8.61
N ALA A 238 -13.08 9.01 7.96
CA ALA A 238 -12.61 10.22 8.63
C ALA A 238 -13.77 10.99 9.27
N HIS A 239 -14.86 11.22 8.52
CA HIS A 239 -16.07 11.88 9.03
C HIS A 239 -16.68 11.12 10.21
N PHE A 240 -16.68 9.79 10.16
CA PHE A 240 -17.18 8.96 11.27
C PHE A 240 -16.35 9.11 12.55
N VAL A 241 -15.01 9.08 12.45
CA VAL A 241 -14.11 9.26 13.61
C VAL A 241 -14.22 10.67 14.18
N GLU A 242 -14.25 11.68 13.32
CA GLU A 242 -14.42 13.08 13.73
C GLU A 242 -15.76 13.29 14.45
N THR A 243 -16.83 12.68 13.94
CA THR A 243 -18.16 12.74 14.57
C THR A 243 -18.17 12.07 15.95
N LEU A 244 -17.50 10.92 16.10
CA LEU A 244 -17.38 10.21 17.39
C LEU A 244 -16.63 11.04 18.43
N GLN A 245 -15.48 11.61 18.05
CA GLN A 245 -14.66 12.43 18.95
C GLN A 245 -15.34 13.76 19.29
N GLY A 246 -16.00 14.38 18.31
CA GLY A 246 -16.70 15.66 18.43
C GLY A 246 -18.14 15.55 18.94
N ALA A 247 -18.63 14.37 19.30
CA ALA A 247 -20.03 14.14 19.65
C ALA A 247 -20.60 15.10 20.72
N PRO A 248 -19.88 15.43 21.82
CA PRO A 248 -20.35 16.40 22.80
C PRO A 248 -20.57 17.79 22.20
N THR A 249 -19.61 18.27 21.40
CA THR A 249 -19.65 19.57 20.72
C THR A 249 -20.81 19.63 19.73
N ILE A 250 -20.96 18.59 18.90
CA ILE A 250 -22.04 18.51 17.90
C ILE A 250 -23.41 18.57 18.58
N ARG A 251 -23.57 17.88 19.70
CA ARG A 251 -24.82 17.89 20.50
C ARG A 251 -25.06 19.23 21.17
N ALA A 252 -24.02 19.87 21.72
CA ALA A 252 -24.11 21.18 22.35
C ALA A 252 -24.61 22.25 21.38
N PHE A 253 -24.12 22.25 20.14
CA PHE A 253 -24.53 23.18 19.09
C PHE A 253 -25.75 22.72 18.28
N ARG A 254 -26.37 21.58 18.62
CA ARG A 254 -27.52 20.98 17.91
C ARG A 254 -27.30 20.84 16.39
N ALA A 255 -26.08 20.50 15.98
CA ALA A 255 -25.67 20.44 14.57
C ALA A 255 -25.83 19.03 13.94
N GLN A 256 -26.57 18.11 14.57
CA GLN A 256 -26.65 16.71 14.14
C GLN A 256 -27.16 16.55 12.70
N ALA A 257 -28.20 17.29 12.31
CA ALA A 257 -28.78 17.21 10.97
C ALA A 257 -27.74 17.51 9.87
N ARG A 258 -26.87 18.51 10.09
CA ARG A 258 -25.78 18.86 9.17
C ARG A 258 -24.79 17.71 9.00
N PHE A 259 -24.41 17.05 10.09
CA PHE A 259 -23.50 15.90 10.04
C PHE A 259 -24.14 14.67 9.39
N VAL A 260 -25.44 14.45 9.58
CA VAL A 260 -26.17 13.38 8.90
C VAL A 260 -26.23 13.62 7.39
N GLU A 261 -26.52 14.86 6.96
CA GLU A 261 -26.54 15.23 5.55
C GLU A 261 -25.16 15.09 4.89
N GLU A 262 -24.11 15.54 5.57
CA GLU A 262 -22.74 15.39 5.08
C GLU A 262 -22.36 13.91 4.96
N ASN A 263 -22.70 13.09 5.96
CA ASN A 263 -22.48 11.65 5.89
C ASN A 263 -23.21 11.00 4.71
N ALA A 264 -24.47 11.39 4.46
CA ALA A 264 -25.23 10.88 3.32
C ALA A 264 -24.54 11.22 1.98
N ARG A 265 -24.05 12.45 1.80
CA ARG A 265 -23.31 12.86 0.60
C ARG A 265 -22.03 12.05 0.39
N LEU A 266 -21.27 11.79 1.46
CA LEU A 266 -20.06 10.97 1.39
C LEU A 266 -20.36 9.51 1.04
N VAL A 267 -21.45 8.95 1.61
CA VAL A 267 -21.94 7.62 1.28
C VAL A 267 -22.38 7.53 -0.18
N ASP A 268 -23.15 8.50 -0.68
CA ASP A 268 -23.61 8.54 -2.07
C ASP A 268 -22.43 8.61 -3.05
N ALA A 269 -21.43 9.44 -2.77
CA ALA A 269 -20.22 9.52 -3.59
C ALA A 269 -19.47 8.17 -3.65
N SER A 270 -19.36 7.47 -2.53
CA SER A 270 -18.74 6.14 -2.49
C SER A 270 -19.59 5.08 -3.19
N ALA A 271 -20.91 5.13 -3.01
CA ALA A 271 -21.86 4.23 -3.66
C ALA A 271 -21.82 4.37 -5.18
N GLN A 272 -21.73 5.60 -5.72
CA GLN A 272 -21.59 5.84 -7.16
C GLN A 272 -20.31 5.21 -7.73
N ALA A 273 -19.17 5.38 -7.05
CA ALA A 273 -17.91 4.77 -7.47
C ALA A 273 -17.98 3.23 -7.44
N HIS A 274 -18.58 2.68 -6.37
CA HIS A 274 -18.80 1.24 -6.22
C HIS A 274 -19.70 0.68 -7.33
N TYR A 275 -20.80 1.39 -7.64
CA TYR A 275 -21.74 1.00 -8.67
C TYR A 275 -21.09 0.98 -10.06
N LEU A 276 -20.34 2.01 -10.43
CA LEU A 276 -19.60 2.07 -11.70
C LEU A 276 -18.57 0.93 -11.83
N PHE A 277 -17.86 0.62 -10.74
CA PHE A 277 -16.92 -0.51 -10.72
C PHE A 277 -17.62 -1.85 -10.99
N TRP A 278 -18.78 -2.10 -10.39
CA TRP A 278 -19.53 -3.33 -10.61
C TRP A 278 -20.17 -3.41 -11.99
N ILE A 279 -20.71 -2.30 -12.52
CA ILE A 279 -21.20 -2.26 -13.92
C ILE A 279 -20.10 -2.68 -14.88
N ALA A 280 -18.89 -2.14 -14.74
CA ALA A 280 -17.76 -2.53 -15.60
C ALA A 280 -17.45 -4.03 -15.49
N ASN A 281 -17.54 -4.61 -14.28
CA ASN A 281 -17.36 -6.04 -14.04
C ASN A 281 -18.48 -6.90 -14.66
N TYR A 282 -19.73 -6.44 -14.66
CA TYR A 282 -20.83 -7.12 -15.32
C TYR A 282 -20.72 -7.03 -16.84
N TRP A 283 -20.32 -5.87 -17.36
CA TRP A 283 -20.10 -5.66 -18.78
C TRP A 283 -19.07 -6.65 -19.35
N ILE A 284 -17.91 -6.79 -18.71
CA ILE A 284 -16.89 -7.75 -19.18
C ILE A 284 -17.36 -9.20 -19.04
N ALA A 285 -18.05 -9.54 -17.95
CA ALA A 285 -18.58 -10.89 -17.75
C ALA A 285 -19.60 -11.28 -18.82
N TYR A 286 -20.50 -10.36 -19.18
CA TYR A 286 -21.48 -10.59 -20.23
C TYR A 286 -20.82 -10.80 -21.60
N ARG A 287 -19.88 -9.94 -21.99
CA ARG A 287 -19.16 -10.07 -23.27
C ARG A 287 -18.34 -11.36 -23.37
N LEU A 288 -17.61 -11.72 -22.31
CA LEU A 288 -16.83 -12.95 -22.28
C LEU A 288 -17.72 -14.21 -22.26
N ARG A 289 -18.90 -14.15 -21.61
CA ARG A 289 -19.88 -15.25 -21.65
C ARG A 289 -20.44 -15.49 -23.04
N ILE A 290 -20.71 -14.45 -23.82
CA ILE A 290 -21.16 -14.59 -25.22
C ILE A 290 -20.07 -15.24 -26.08
N LEU A 291 -18.84 -14.71 -26.04
CA LEU A 291 -17.71 -15.31 -26.77
C LEU A 291 -17.45 -16.75 -26.35
N GLY A 292 -17.60 -16.99 -25.04
CA GLY A 292 -17.48 -18.29 -24.43
C GLY A 292 -18.53 -19.32 -24.84
N ALA A 293 -19.78 -18.89 -24.99
CA ALA A 293 -20.84 -19.71 -25.58
C ALA A 293 -20.50 -20.08 -27.04
N GLY A 294 -19.75 -19.23 -27.75
CA GLY A 294 -19.18 -19.54 -29.06
C GLY A 294 -18.21 -20.73 -29.03
N VAL A 295 -17.36 -20.87 -28.00
CA VAL A 295 -16.47 -22.04 -27.84
C VAL A 295 -17.28 -23.32 -27.64
N VAL A 296 -18.31 -23.26 -26.79
CA VAL A 296 -19.23 -24.40 -26.56
C VAL A 296 -19.99 -24.76 -27.83
N GLY A 297 -20.50 -23.77 -28.57
CA GLY A 297 -21.23 -23.97 -29.82
C GLY A 297 -20.36 -24.55 -30.93
N LEU A 298 -19.15 -24.02 -31.12
CA LEU A 298 -18.17 -24.58 -32.06
C LEU A 298 -17.76 -25.99 -31.68
N GLY A 299 -17.52 -26.24 -30.38
CA GLY A 299 -17.23 -27.58 -29.86
C GLY A 299 -18.36 -28.56 -30.17
N GLY A 300 -19.60 -28.18 -29.87
CA GLY A 300 -20.79 -28.99 -30.19
C GLY A 300 -20.94 -29.28 -31.69
N LEU A 301 -20.73 -28.28 -32.54
CA LEU A 301 -20.77 -28.45 -34.00
C LEU A 301 -19.67 -29.41 -34.47
N CYS A 302 -18.45 -29.28 -34.00
CA CYS A 302 -17.35 -30.18 -34.33
C CYS A 302 -17.65 -31.62 -33.87
N ILE A 303 -18.25 -31.80 -32.69
CA ILE A 303 -18.66 -33.11 -32.19
C ILE A 303 -19.69 -33.76 -33.11
N VAL A 304 -20.68 -33.00 -33.60
CA VAL A 304 -21.70 -33.50 -34.53
C VAL A 304 -21.10 -33.80 -35.91
N LEU A 305 -20.23 -32.94 -36.45
CA LEU A 305 -19.58 -33.15 -37.74
C LEU A 305 -18.63 -34.36 -37.73
N TYR A 306 -18.05 -34.69 -36.57
CA TYR A 306 -17.23 -35.89 -36.35
C TYR A 306 -18.00 -37.06 -35.71
N ALA A 307 -19.35 -37.00 -35.72
CA ALA A 307 -20.17 -38.07 -35.19
C ALA A 307 -19.80 -39.42 -35.82
N GLY A 308 -19.51 -40.41 -34.98
CA GLY A 308 -19.09 -41.76 -35.40
C GLY A 308 -17.58 -42.02 -35.40
N ARG A 309 -16.71 -41.00 -35.32
CA ARG A 309 -15.23 -41.17 -35.22
C ARG A 309 -14.65 -40.86 -33.85
N MET A 310 -15.48 -40.38 -32.93
CA MET A 310 -15.05 -39.92 -31.61
C MET A 310 -15.86 -40.63 -30.53
N SER A 311 -15.20 -41.03 -29.45
CA SER A 311 -15.87 -41.65 -28.30
C SER A 311 -16.72 -40.62 -27.55
N GLY A 312 -17.80 -41.10 -26.91
CA GLY A 312 -18.64 -40.25 -26.06
C GLY A 312 -17.88 -39.61 -24.91
N SER A 313 -16.84 -40.28 -24.39
CA SER A 313 -15.96 -39.74 -23.34
C SER A 313 -15.16 -38.53 -23.80
N THR A 314 -14.56 -38.57 -25.00
CA THR A 314 -13.82 -37.44 -25.57
C THR A 314 -14.74 -36.26 -25.87
N ALA A 315 -15.96 -36.52 -26.36
CA ALA A 315 -16.98 -35.48 -26.55
C ALA A 315 -17.35 -34.78 -25.23
N GLY A 316 -17.56 -35.55 -24.16
CA GLY A 316 -17.83 -35.02 -22.82
C GLY A 316 -16.67 -34.18 -22.27
N LEU A 317 -15.43 -34.61 -22.49
CA LEU A 317 -14.23 -33.86 -22.09
C LEU A 317 -14.12 -32.51 -22.82
N VAL A 318 -14.32 -32.49 -24.14
CA VAL A 318 -14.31 -31.25 -24.93
C VAL A 318 -15.36 -30.26 -24.42
N LEU A 319 -16.59 -30.73 -24.16
CA LEU A 319 -17.67 -29.86 -23.68
C LEU A 319 -17.38 -29.33 -22.27
N SER A 320 -16.83 -30.16 -21.39
CA SER A 320 -16.44 -29.78 -20.03
C SER A 320 -15.34 -28.71 -20.05
N PHE A 321 -14.27 -28.91 -20.83
CA PHE A 321 -13.20 -27.93 -20.97
C PHE A 321 -13.67 -26.63 -21.64
N ALA A 322 -14.62 -26.70 -22.61
CA ALA A 322 -15.21 -25.51 -23.21
C ALA A 322 -15.97 -24.65 -22.18
N THR A 323 -16.68 -25.26 -21.22
CA THR A 323 -17.29 -24.48 -20.12
C THR A 323 -16.25 -23.87 -19.18
N GLN A 324 -15.15 -24.59 -18.92
CA GLN A 324 -14.05 -24.12 -18.07
C GLN A 324 -13.29 -22.94 -18.70
N PHE A 325 -13.17 -22.90 -20.03
CA PHE A 325 -12.60 -21.75 -20.76
C PHE A 325 -13.24 -20.43 -20.34
N ASN A 326 -14.57 -20.43 -20.20
CA ASN A 326 -15.35 -19.22 -19.90
C ASN A 326 -15.05 -18.68 -18.51
N ALA A 327 -14.98 -19.59 -17.53
CA ALA A 327 -14.63 -19.24 -16.16
C ALA A 327 -13.18 -18.73 -16.09
N ASN A 328 -12.23 -19.48 -16.66
CA ASN A 328 -10.81 -19.14 -16.61
C ASN A 328 -10.51 -17.80 -17.31
N MET A 329 -11.12 -17.51 -18.46
CA MET A 329 -10.97 -16.24 -19.16
C MET A 329 -11.48 -15.05 -18.34
N LEU A 330 -12.67 -15.19 -17.72
CA LEU A 330 -13.23 -14.14 -16.87
C LEU A 330 -12.35 -13.87 -15.64
N PHE A 331 -11.92 -14.94 -14.96
CA PHE A 331 -11.06 -14.81 -13.78
C PHE A 331 -9.69 -14.27 -14.13
N ALA A 332 -9.06 -14.68 -15.24
CA ALA A 332 -7.77 -14.16 -15.66
C ALA A 332 -7.78 -12.63 -15.83
N ILE A 333 -8.80 -12.08 -16.51
CA ILE A 333 -8.92 -10.64 -16.72
C ILE A 333 -9.21 -9.89 -15.40
N ARG A 334 -10.12 -10.41 -14.57
CA ARG A 334 -10.47 -9.79 -13.28
C ARG A 334 -9.31 -9.82 -12.28
N LEU A 335 -8.66 -10.98 -12.12
CA LEU A 335 -7.56 -11.16 -11.20
C LEU A 335 -6.33 -10.37 -11.63
N TYR A 336 -6.09 -10.23 -12.95
CA TYR A 336 -5.07 -9.32 -13.44
C TYR A 336 -5.32 -7.86 -13.03
N SER A 337 -6.58 -7.39 -13.15
CA SER A 337 -6.95 -6.05 -12.68
C SER A 337 -6.76 -5.89 -11.17
N GLN A 338 -7.08 -6.91 -10.37
CA GLN A 338 -6.91 -6.87 -8.92
C GLN A 338 -5.42 -6.90 -8.52
N LEU A 339 -4.62 -7.73 -9.19
CA LEU A 339 -3.18 -7.80 -9.00
C LEU A 339 -2.50 -6.45 -9.30
N GLN A 340 -2.91 -5.75 -10.37
CA GLN A 340 -2.39 -4.40 -10.65
C GLN A 340 -2.67 -3.42 -9.50
N VAL A 341 -3.86 -3.50 -8.90
CA VAL A 341 -4.24 -2.62 -7.79
C VAL A 341 -3.47 -2.97 -6.52
N SER A 342 -3.34 -4.26 -6.17
CA SER A 342 -2.62 -4.67 -4.96
C SER A 342 -1.13 -4.36 -5.03
N LEU A 343 -0.52 -4.38 -6.22
CA LEU A 343 0.87 -3.99 -6.45
C LEU A 343 1.17 -2.52 -6.09
N TYR A 344 0.17 -1.62 -6.06
CA TYR A 344 0.40 -0.25 -5.59
C TYR A 344 0.77 -0.18 -4.10
N SER A 345 0.34 -1.14 -3.28
CA SER A 345 0.76 -1.21 -1.88
C SER A 345 2.26 -1.48 -1.75
N MET A 346 2.83 -2.30 -2.65
CA MET A 346 4.29 -2.49 -2.73
C MET A 346 5.04 -1.22 -3.12
N ASP A 347 4.53 -0.46 -4.08
CA ASP A 347 5.16 0.81 -4.49
C ASP A 347 5.15 1.83 -3.35
N ARG A 348 4.03 1.95 -2.63
CA ARG A 348 3.89 2.85 -1.48
C ARG A 348 4.77 2.42 -0.30
N ALA A 349 4.88 1.11 -0.04
CA ALA A 349 5.81 0.58 0.95
C ALA A 349 7.28 0.88 0.58
N LYS A 350 7.63 0.76 -0.71
CA LYS A 350 8.98 1.06 -1.20
C LYS A 350 9.36 2.53 -1.04
N GLU A 351 8.42 3.47 -1.17
CA GLU A 351 8.66 4.88 -0.85
C GLU A 351 9.12 5.07 0.60
N TYR A 352 8.52 4.31 1.53
CA TYR A 352 8.91 4.34 2.94
C TYR A 352 10.28 3.69 3.17
N CYS A 353 10.65 2.68 2.38
CA CYS A 353 12.00 2.12 2.40
C CYS A 353 13.09 3.10 1.89
N GLN A 354 12.69 4.22 1.28
CA GLN A 354 13.58 5.21 0.67
C GLN A 354 13.53 6.57 1.38
N ILE A 355 12.92 6.65 2.57
CA ILE A 355 12.89 7.87 3.37
C ILE A 355 14.34 8.33 3.67
N GLU A 356 14.55 9.64 3.57
CA GLU A 356 15.77 10.30 3.97
C GLU A 356 16.04 10.02 5.46
N GLN A 357 17.28 9.72 5.80
CA GLN A 357 17.64 9.36 7.17
C GLN A 357 18.22 10.57 7.89
N GLU A 358 18.03 10.62 9.21
CA GLU A 358 18.77 11.55 10.07
C GLU A 358 20.28 11.24 10.04
N ALA A 359 21.08 12.14 10.63
CA ALA A 359 22.52 11.94 10.71
C ALA A 359 22.88 10.59 11.38
N PRO A 360 24.06 10.01 11.09
CA PRO A 360 24.42 8.71 11.62
C PRO A 360 24.35 8.64 13.16
N VAL A 361 23.85 7.51 13.65
CA VAL A 361 23.76 7.20 15.08
C VAL A 361 25.15 7.23 15.74
N VAL A 362 26.15 6.70 15.04
CA VAL A 362 27.55 6.62 15.46
C VAL A 362 28.44 7.08 14.30
N VAL A 363 29.46 7.88 14.61
CA VAL A 363 30.51 8.30 13.65
C VAL A 363 31.85 7.81 14.19
N GLU A 364 32.34 6.67 13.69
CA GLU A 364 33.53 6.01 14.26
C GLU A 364 34.80 6.88 14.23
N GLY A 365 34.94 7.74 13.22
CA GLY A 365 36.09 8.65 13.11
C GLY A 365 36.04 9.87 14.03
N ASN A 366 34.93 10.09 14.76
CA ASN A 366 34.74 11.29 15.58
C ASN A 366 33.92 10.96 16.84
N ARG A 367 34.34 9.91 17.56
CA ARG A 367 33.81 9.58 18.89
C ARG A 367 34.32 10.59 19.92
N PRO A 368 33.52 10.95 20.93
CA PRO A 368 34.01 11.83 21.99
C PRO A 368 35.03 11.09 22.87
N PRO A 369 35.90 11.82 23.60
CA PRO A 369 36.83 11.24 24.56
C PRO A 369 36.12 10.45 25.67
N GLU A 370 36.82 9.50 26.28
CA GLU A 370 36.29 8.78 27.45
C GLU A 370 35.92 9.76 28.58
N GLY A 371 34.75 9.58 29.18
CA GLY A 371 34.25 10.45 30.25
C GLY A 371 33.62 11.77 29.77
N TRP A 372 33.51 12.00 28.46
CA TRP A 372 32.76 13.14 27.93
C TRP A 372 31.24 12.92 28.04
N PRO A 373 30.44 13.95 28.36
CA PRO A 373 30.86 15.29 28.79
C PRO A 373 31.28 15.29 30.28
N GLY A 374 32.32 16.04 30.60
CA GLY A 374 32.92 16.06 31.95
C GLY A 374 32.51 17.28 32.78
N ALA A 375 32.51 18.47 32.18
CA ALA A 375 32.25 19.74 32.87
C ALA A 375 30.91 20.38 32.47
N GLY A 376 30.47 20.15 31.23
CA GLY A 376 29.21 20.66 30.71
C GLY A 376 29.26 22.14 30.28
N ALA A 377 30.41 22.65 29.84
CA ALA A 377 30.52 23.98 29.25
C ALA A 377 29.95 23.98 27.82
N LEU A 378 29.04 24.90 27.52
CA LEU A 378 28.37 25.01 26.21
C LEU A 378 28.80 26.30 25.52
N GLU A 379 29.22 26.22 24.27
CA GLU A 379 29.52 27.36 23.42
C GLU A 379 28.71 27.28 22.14
N VAL A 380 28.01 28.37 21.79
CA VAL A 380 27.23 28.49 20.57
C VAL A 380 27.72 29.71 19.82
N LYS A 381 28.09 29.55 18.54
CA LYS A 381 28.52 30.65 17.67
C LYS A 381 27.73 30.68 16.38
N ASP A 382 27.20 31.87 16.09
CA ASP A 382 26.52 32.26 14.86
C ASP A 382 25.44 31.26 14.42
N LEU A 383 24.72 30.69 15.39
CA LEU A 383 23.77 29.62 15.15
C LEU A 383 22.58 30.15 14.31
N VAL A 384 22.42 29.54 13.14
CA VAL A 384 21.28 29.76 12.25
C VAL A 384 20.49 28.47 12.13
N LEU A 385 19.22 28.52 12.53
CA LEU A 385 18.32 27.38 12.43
C LEU A 385 17.17 27.69 11.48
N ARG A 386 16.93 26.77 10.54
CA ARG A 386 15.87 26.87 9.54
C ARG A 386 15.13 25.54 9.47
N TYR A 387 13.80 25.58 9.55
CA TYR A 387 13.01 24.37 9.33
C TYR A 387 13.01 24.02 7.84
N PRO A 388 13.08 22.73 7.48
CA PRO A 388 12.98 22.33 6.08
C PRO A 388 11.71 22.87 5.43
N GLY A 389 11.85 23.50 4.25
CA GLY A 389 10.73 24.09 3.50
C GLY A 389 10.34 25.51 3.89
N THR A 390 10.99 26.13 4.89
CA THR A 390 10.77 27.55 5.21
C THR A 390 11.85 28.43 4.58
N GLU A 391 11.46 29.57 4.00
CA GLU A 391 12.43 30.52 3.44
C GLU A 391 13.22 31.26 4.53
N ARG A 392 12.54 31.61 5.63
CA ARG A 392 13.12 32.42 6.70
C ARG A 392 13.67 31.55 7.84
N PRO A 393 14.89 31.82 8.33
CA PRO A 393 15.43 31.18 9.53
C PRO A 393 14.72 31.68 10.80
N VAL A 394 14.52 30.75 11.74
CA VAL A 394 13.90 31.00 13.05
C VAL A 394 14.93 31.55 14.05
N LEU A 395 16.15 30.99 14.04
CA LEU A 395 17.30 31.54 14.77
C LEU A 395 18.26 32.19 13.78
N ARG A 396 18.78 33.38 14.09
CA ARG A 396 19.55 34.23 13.16
C ARG A 396 20.87 34.66 13.77
N GLY A 397 21.90 33.83 13.67
CA GLY A 397 23.25 34.16 14.13
C GLY A 397 23.34 34.27 15.66
N LEU A 398 22.70 33.34 16.38
CA LEU A 398 22.69 33.36 17.84
C LEU A 398 24.06 32.91 18.38
N SER A 399 24.68 33.74 19.24
CA SER A 399 25.98 33.47 19.86
C SER A 399 25.91 33.68 21.37
N PHE A 400 26.31 32.66 22.16
CA PHE A 400 26.40 32.74 23.61
C PHE A 400 27.28 31.60 24.17
N ALA A 401 27.77 31.77 25.39
CA ALA A 401 28.51 30.75 26.13
C ALA A 401 27.90 30.52 27.51
N VAL A 402 27.85 29.27 27.95
CA VAL A 402 27.39 28.86 29.28
C VAL A 402 28.56 28.15 29.98
N PRO A 403 29.06 28.72 31.09
CA PRO A 403 30.11 28.08 31.88
C PRO A 403 29.67 26.73 32.47
N ALA A 404 30.64 25.85 32.69
CA ALA A 404 30.42 24.59 33.39
C ALA A 404 29.72 24.80 34.75
N GLY A 405 28.70 23.99 35.04
CA GLY A 405 27.92 24.06 36.28
C GLY A 405 26.97 25.26 36.42
N ALA A 406 26.88 26.13 35.41
CA ALA A 406 25.99 27.29 35.46
C ALA A 406 24.52 26.91 35.24
N ARG A 407 23.62 27.64 35.91
CA ARG A 407 22.16 27.55 35.70
C ARG A 407 21.71 28.75 34.88
N VAL A 408 21.12 28.51 33.71
CA VAL A 408 20.72 29.57 32.77
C VAL A 408 19.21 29.50 32.53
N GLY A 409 18.54 30.64 32.61
CA GLY A 409 17.14 30.79 32.23
C GLY A 409 17.00 31.41 30.84
N VAL A 410 16.15 30.83 29.99
CA VAL A 410 15.84 31.37 28.66
C VAL A 410 14.42 31.94 28.64
N VAL A 411 14.30 33.26 28.52
CA VAL A 411 13.03 33.99 28.56
C VAL A 411 12.73 34.64 27.21
N GLY A 412 11.46 34.69 26.83
CA GLY A 412 11.03 35.37 25.61
C GLY A 412 9.56 35.11 25.30
N ARG A 413 8.98 35.91 24.41
CA ARG A 413 7.58 35.75 23.94
C ARG A 413 7.35 34.38 23.30
N THR A 414 6.09 33.95 23.19
CA THR A 414 5.71 32.78 22.39
C THR A 414 6.17 32.98 20.94
N GLY A 415 6.75 31.94 20.34
CA GLY A 415 7.33 32.03 18.99
C GLY A 415 8.75 32.63 18.90
N ALA A 416 9.38 33.03 20.02
CA ALA A 416 10.74 33.59 20.01
C ALA A 416 11.88 32.57 19.71
N GLY A 417 11.55 31.32 19.34
CA GLY A 417 12.56 30.30 19.01
C GLY A 417 13.13 29.51 20.19
N LYS A 418 12.55 29.62 21.39
CA LYS A 418 13.02 28.90 22.60
C LYS A 418 13.04 27.38 22.41
N THR A 419 11.93 26.80 21.97
CA THR A 419 11.84 25.35 21.66
C THR A 419 12.77 24.99 20.50
N SER A 420 12.90 25.86 19.51
CA SER A 420 13.79 25.66 18.37
C SER A 420 15.28 25.59 18.78
N LEU A 421 15.70 26.37 19.78
CA LEU A 421 17.04 26.28 20.36
C LEU A 421 17.29 24.89 20.98
N VAL A 422 16.33 24.37 21.74
CA VAL A 422 16.42 23.01 22.31
C VAL A 422 16.52 21.96 21.21
N LEU A 423 15.70 22.07 20.15
CA LEU A 423 15.77 21.14 19.02
C LEU A 423 17.12 21.17 18.29
N ALA A 424 17.77 22.34 18.21
CA ALA A 424 19.11 22.48 17.63
C ALA A 424 20.18 21.82 18.51
N LEU A 425 20.12 22.01 19.84
CA LEU A 425 21.05 21.39 20.79
C LEU A 425 21.03 19.85 20.73
N PHE A 426 19.84 19.26 20.56
CA PHE A 426 19.68 17.81 20.41
C PHE A 426 19.90 17.30 18.98
N ARG A 427 20.21 18.20 18.03
CA ARG A 427 20.29 17.93 16.59
C ARG A 427 19.05 17.13 16.10
N LEU A 428 17.86 17.55 16.55
CA LEU A 428 16.58 17.09 16.00
C LEU A 428 16.21 17.85 14.72
N VAL A 429 16.74 19.09 14.62
CA VAL A 429 16.79 19.88 13.38
C VAL A 429 18.24 20.32 13.22
N GLU A 430 18.86 19.96 12.10
CA GLU A 430 20.24 20.33 11.86
C GLU A 430 20.38 21.86 11.65
N PRO A 431 21.38 22.51 12.26
CA PRO A 431 21.70 23.90 11.99
C PRO A 431 22.00 24.15 10.51
N ALA A 432 21.53 25.27 9.98
CA ALA A 432 21.83 25.70 8.61
C ALA A 432 23.20 26.39 8.52
N ALA A 433 23.64 27.03 9.59
CA ALA A 433 24.96 27.63 9.75
C ALA A 433 25.29 27.82 11.25
N GLY A 434 26.55 28.13 11.54
CA GLY A 434 27.08 28.20 12.90
C GLY A 434 27.45 26.83 13.46
N ALA A 435 27.89 26.81 14.71
CA ALA A 435 28.30 25.58 15.37
C ALA A 435 28.04 25.64 16.88
N ILE A 436 27.95 24.44 17.47
CA ILE A 436 27.64 24.22 18.88
C ILE A 436 28.73 23.29 19.43
N TRP A 437 29.43 23.73 20.47
CA TRP A 437 30.46 22.96 21.16
C TRP A 437 30.01 22.63 22.58
N LEU A 438 30.28 21.39 23.00
CA LEU A 438 30.07 20.93 24.36
C LEU A 438 31.39 20.38 24.90
N ASP A 439 31.91 21.00 25.96
CA ASP A 439 33.26 20.77 26.49
C ASP A 439 34.35 20.85 25.42
N GLY A 440 34.25 21.83 24.52
CA GLY A 440 35.19 22.06 23.42
C GLY A 440 35.03 21.09 22.23
N VAL A 441 34.14 20.11 22.30
CA VAL A 441 33.87 19.16 21.22
C VAL A 441 32.73 19.67 20.34
N ASP A 442 32.97 19.77 19.03
CA ASP A 442 31.97 20.17 18.04
C ASP A 442 30.89 19.09 17.89
N THR A 443 29.68 19.42 18.32
CA THR A 443 28.53 18.50 18.33
C THR A 443 28.05 18.13 16.93
N GLY A 444 28.34 18.94 15.90
CA GLY A 444 27.97 18.68 14.50
C GLY A 444 28.73 17.51 13.89
N LYS A 445 29.90 17.17 14.44
CA LYS A 445 30.75 16.07 13.96
C LYS A 445 30.51 14.74 14.70
N LEU A 446 29.84 14.79 15.86
CA LEU A 446 29.52 13.61 16.66
C LEU A 446 28.38 12.78 16.04
N GLY A 447 28.36 11.49 16.38
CA GLY A 447 27.18 10.65 16.17
C GLY A 447 26.03 11.06 17.10
N LEU A 448 24.79 10.93 16.62
CA LEU A 448 23.62 11.39 17.36
C LEU A 448 23.41 10.65 18.68
N HIS A 449 23.77 9.37 18.78
CA HIS A 449 23.63 8.60 20.01
C HIS A 449 24.59 9.08 21.10
N ASP A 450 25.84 9.34 20.73
CA ASP A 450 26.86 9.82 21.66
C ASP A 450 26.48 11.22 22.20
N LEU A 451 25.99 12.11 21.34
CA LEU A 451 25.49 13.43 21.74
C LEU A 451 24.22 13.36 22.59
N ARG A 452 23.20 12.59 22.17
CA ARG A 452 21.89 12.57 22.86
C ARG A 452 21.95 11.82 24.20
N ARG A 453 22.93 10.93 24.41
CA ARG A 453 23.19 10.30 25.72
C ARG A 453 23.83 11.25 26.72
N ALA A 454 24.53 12.27 26.23
CA ALA A 454 25.17 13.32 27.03
C ALA A 454 24.21 14.42 27.50
N LEU A 455 22.99 14.46 26.95
CA LEU A 455 22.00 15.51 27.21
C LEU A 455 20.72 14.89 27.78
N ALA A 456 20.08 15.61 28.70
CA ALA A 456 18.77 15.24 29.23
C ALA A 456 17.76 16.38 28.99
N ALA A 457 16.53 16.02 28.62
CA ALA A 457 15.43 16.96 28.44
C ALA A 457 14.16 16.42 29.08
N ILE A 458 13.35 17.34 29.60
CA ILE A 458 12.00 17.05 30.09
C ILE A 458 11.03 17.65 29.06
N PRO A 459 10.18 16.85 28.40
CA PRO A 459 9.25 17.35 27.40
C PRO A 459 8.16 18.21 28.05
N GLN A 460 7.56 19.11 27.27
CA GLN A 460 6.45 19.95 27.74
C GLN A 460 5.21 19.11 28.07
N ASP A 461 4.91 18.13 27.20
CA ASP A 461 3.84 17.16 27.40
C ASP A 461 4.45 15.83 27.85
N PRO A 462 4.13 15.32 29.05
CA PRO A 462 4.65 14.05 29.52
C PRO A 462 4.00 12.90 28.72
N VAL A 463 4.82 12.15 27.97
CA VAL A 463 4.39 10.96 27.24
C VAL A 463 4.87 9.72 27.98
N LEU A 464 3.94 8.84 28.36
CA LEU A 464 4.22 7.53 28.93
C LEU A 464 3.88 6.43 27.92
N PHE A 465 4.75 5.45 27.78
CA PHE A 465 4.52 4.29 26.93
C PHE A 465 3.69 3.24 27.66
N ALA A 466 2.88 2.50 26.91
CA ALA A 466 2.16 1.35 27.43
C ALA A 466 3.15 0.31 27.98
N GLY A 467 3.06 0.02 29.28
CA GLY A 467 4.00 -0.86 29.97
C GLY A 467 3.97 -0.61 31.47
N THR A 468 4.98 -1.11 32.18
CA THR A 468 5.14 -0.87 33.61
C THR A 468 5.77 0.50 33.87
N LEU A 469 5.64 1.02 35.10
CA LEU A 469 6.38 2.20 35.52
C LEU A 469 7.90 1.97 35.40
N ARG A 470 8.38 0.77 35.79
CA ARG A 470 9.80 0.41 35.69
C ARG A 470 10.33 0.47 34.27
N THR A 471 9.58 -0.03 33.28
CA THR A 471 9.99 0.01 31.87
C THR A 471 9.99 1.42 31.28
N ASN A 472 9.13 2.31 31.78
CA ASN A 472 9.16 3.74 31.41
C ASN A 472 10.38 4.46 32.02
N LEU A 473 10.74 4.14 33.27
CA LEU A 473 11.88 4.77 33.96
C LEU A 473 13.25 4.17 33.55
N ASN A 474 13.29 2.88 33.24
CA ASN A 474 14.50 2.15 32.88
C ASN A 474 14.22 1.17 31.73
N PRO A 475 14.18 1.66 30.48
CA PRO A 475 13.86 0.84 29.31
C PRO A 475 14.95 -0.19 28.97
N HIS A 476 16.19 0.03 29.43
CA HIS A 476 17.33 -0.86 29.15
C HIS A 476 17.54 -1.95 30.21
N GLY A 477 16.79 -1.91 31.32
CA GLY A 477 16.91 -2.88 32.41
C GLY A 477 18.27 -2.89 33.11
N ALA A 478 19.07 -1.83 32.97
CA ALA A 478 20.35 -1.70 33.66
C ALA A 478 20.10 -1.71 35.17
N ARG A 479 20.79 -2.59 35.91
CA ARG A 479 20.55 -2.78 37.34
C ARG A 479 20.98 -1.59 38.18
#